data_AF-A0A455WF29-F1
#
_entry.id   AF-A0A455WF29-F1
#
_cell.length_a   1.000
_cell.length_b   1.000
_cell.length_c   1.000
_cell.angle_alpha   90.00
_cell.angle_beta   90.00
_cell.angle_gamma   90.00
#
_symmetry.space_group_name_H-M   'P 1'
#
loop_
_entity.id
_entity.type
_entity.pdbx_description
1 polymer ?
#
loop_
_entity_poly.entity_id
_entity_poly.type
_entity_poly.pdbx_seq_one_letter_code
_entity_poly.pdbx_strand_id
1 'polypeptide(L)'
;MTKKPDLLSNETFAFLDIETTGGNPQRDRITEIGIRFWRAGDVVGEWQTLLNPETRISVFIERLTGISNELVKDAPLFSDIADELESQLAGVIFVAHNARFDYGFIKSEFRKLGRAFSARVLCTVRLSRALYPEHSRHNMDALINRHNLPQVERHRAMGDVSAMLAFFEHALVEHDTDTVNQAIQRLLQRQSTPSNVPPEILAELPQGPGVYRFYGDNDALLYVGKSTNIAQRVASHFAGDHQSPRGLRMSESLRRVEFTETAGELGALLLELKQIKSLNPLYNRRSRAAKNLVSIALTTNKEGYLQAELARKVVPDQLGDYFGLFRSKRDALGAIRGIAGKNDLCGKLLGLEPAGAGPCFQRSLGRCKGACEGAEDNTRYNLRMQIAFHSLRLKTWPWPGPVALVEENRDTDRTDILVVYNWVHIATLHSEEELNDFEPGSDPVTFDLDSYKLLVKALLGRDKKPYRIIELPPLTQPAVLMP
;
A
#
# COMPACT_ATOMS: atom_id res chain seq x y z
N MET A 1 -42.36 -11.36 -18.69
CA MET A 1 -40.92 -11.36 -19.03
C MET A 1 -40.58 -10.02 -19.64
N THR A 2 -40.05 -9.08 -18.87
CA THR A 2 -39.51 -7.82 -19.40
C THR A 2 -38.29 -8.16 -20.24
N LYS A 3 -38.32 -7.81 -21.55
CA LYS A 3 -37.13 -7.91 -22.42
C LYS A 3 -35.99 -7.15 -21.75
N LYS A 4 -34.84 -7.80 -21.53
CA LYS A 4 -33.63 -7.14 -21.01
C LYS A 4 -33.22 -6.01 -21.97
N PRO A 5 -32.72 -4.87 -21.48
CA PRO A 5 -32.37 -3.74 -22.34
C PRO A 5 -31.22 -4.09 -23.28
N ASP A 6 -31.41 -3.98 -24.59
CA ASP A 6 -30.33 -4.16 -25.55
C ASP A 6 -29.43 -2.92 -25.53
N LEU A 7 -28.31 -3.00 -24.81
CA LEU A 7 -27.40 -1.86 -24.66
C LEU A 7 -26.60 -1.62 -25.94
N LEU A 8 -26.26 -2.68 -26.68
CA LEU A 8 -25.39 -2.59 -27.85
C LEU A 8 -26.06 -1.84 -29.01
N SER A 9 -27.38 -1.96 -29.13
CA SER A 9 -28.15 -1.27 -30.18
C SER A 9 -28.63 0.14 -29.79
N ASN A 10 -28.78 0.44 -28.50
CA ASN A 10 -29.46 1.66 -28.04
C ASN A 10 -28.54 2.70 -27.38
N GLU A 11 -27.33 2.32 -26.97
CA GLU A 11 -26.41 3.20 -26.26
C GLU A 11 -25.23 3.59 -27.15
N THR A 12 -24.62 4.74 -26.87
CA THR A 12 -23.32 5.09 -27.42
C THR A 12 -22.22 4.70 -26.44
N PHE A 13 -21.17 4.07 -26.94
CA PHE A 13 -19.97 3.73 -26.19
C PHE A 13 -18.86 4.70 -26.59
N ALA A 14 -18.31 5.43 -25.64
CA ALA A 14 -17.16 6.31 -25.85
C ALA A 14 -15.89 5.57 -25.39
N PHE A 15 -15.17 4.98 -26.34
CA PHE A 15 -13.87 4.37 -26.10
C PHE A 15 -12.83 5.47 -25.93
N LEU A 16 -12.27 5.57 -24.73
CA LEU A 16 -11.39 6.66 -24.32
C LEU A 16 -10.11 6.12 -23.71
N ASP A 17 -9.00 6.73 -24.11
CA ASP A 17 -7.67 6.52 -23.51
C ASP A 17 -7.00 7.88 -23.29
N ILE A 18 -6.10 7.96 -22.31
CA ILE A 18 -5.34 9.17 -21.99
C ILE A 18 -3.86 8.90 -21.85
N GLU A 19 -3.06 9.89 -22.25
CA GLU A 19 -1.64 9.95 -21.87
C GLU A 19 -1.44 10.96 -20.75
N THR A 20 -0.47 10.70 -19.87
CA THR A 20 -0.30 11.48 -18.62
C THR A 20 1.16 11.70 -18.26
N THR A 21 1.42 12.71 -17.43
CA THR A 21 2.76 13.02 -16.92
C THR A 21 3.25 12.03 -15.85
N GLY A 22 2.44 11.03 -15.47
CA GLY A 22 2.72 10.06 -14.41
C GLY A 22 1.47 9.30 -13.95
N GLY A 23 1.60 8.40 -12.97
CA GLY A 23 0.53 7.47 -12.60
C GLY A 23 -0.44 7.91 -11.50
N ASN A 24 -0.29 9.12 -10.92
CA ASN A 24 -1.11 9.56 -9.79
C ASN A 24 -2.03 10.74 -10.18
N PRO A 25 -3.35 10.55 -10.27
CA PRO A 25 -4.29 11.60 -10.70
C PRO A 25 -4.39 12.82 -9.76
N GLN A 26 -3.88 12.74 -8.53
CA GLN A 26 -3.84 13.90 -7.62
C GLN A 26 -2.66 14.84 -7.92
N ARG A 27 -1.57 14.31 -8.48
CA ARG A 27 -0.30 15.04 -8.68
C ARG A 27 0.01 15.25 -10.16
N ASP A 28 -0.18 14.20 -10.95
CA ASP A 28 0.18 14.13 -12.36
C ASP A 28 -1.01 14.65 -13.21
N ARG A 29 -0.73 14.99 -14.47
CA ARG A 29 -1.66 15.73 -15.35
C ARG A 29 -1.84 14.99 -16.68
N ILE A 30 -2.95 15.25 -17.36
CA ILE A 30 -3.26 14.68 -18.69
C ILE A 30 -2.50 15.45 -19.77
N THR A 31 -1.95 14.74 -20.76
CA THR A 31 -1.21 15.31 -21.91
C THR A 31 -1.85 15.02 -23.26
N GLU A 32 -2.68 13.98 -23.36
CA GLU A 32 -3.45 13.64 -24.57
C GLU A 32 -4.74 12.95 -24.15
N ILE A 33 -5.82 13.19 -24.89
CA ILE A 33 -7.07 12.44 -24.79
C ILE A 33 -7.45 11.98 -26.20
N GLY A 34 -7.76 10.69 -26.35
CA GLY A 34 -8.35 10.14 -27.57
C GLY A 34 -9.69 9.50 -27.26
N ILE A 35 -10.69 9.72 -28.11
CA ILE A 35 -12.05 9.19 -27.97
C ILE A 35 -12.57 8.71 -29.33
N ARG A 36 -13.17 7.51 -29.34
CA ARG A 36 -14.02 7.04 -30.43
C ARG A 36 -15.41 6.69 -29.92
N PHE A 37 -16.42 7.19 -30.61
CA PHE A 37 -17.81 6.91 -30.33
C PHE A 37 -18.27 5.76 -31.21
N TRP A 38 -18.80 4.73 -30.59
CA TRP A 38 -19.34 3.55 -31.25
C TRP A 38 -20.81 3.36 -30.87
N ARG A 39 -21.65 3.06 -31.85
CA ARG A 39 -23.08 2.77 -31.65
C ARG A 39 -23.55 1.76 -32.68
N ALA A 40 -24.21 0.69 -32.22
CA ALA A 40 -24.91 -0.28 -33.07
C ALA A 40 -24.07 -0.87 -34.22
N GLY A 41 -22.77 -1.08 -34.00
CA GLY A 41 -21.86 -1.66 -35.00
C GLY A 41 -20.98 -0.63 -35.72
N ASP A 42 -21.28 0.66 -35.63
CA ASP A 42 -20.59 1.70 -36.38
C ASP A 42 -19.82 2.68 -35.47
N VAL A 43 -18.67 3.14 -35.95
CA VAL A 43 -17.99 4.31 -35.40
C VAL A 43 -18.74 5.57 -35.87
N VAL A 44 -19.34 6.29 -34.93
CA VAL A 44 -20.19 7.46 -35.19
C VAL A 44 -19.48 8.80 -34.97
N GLY A 45 -18.22 8.77 -34.51
CA GLY A 45 -17.39 9.95 -34.36
C GLY A 45 -16.05 9.67 -33.69
N GLU A 46 -15.10 10.58 -33.88
CA GLU A 46 -13.80 10.54 -33.21
C GLU A 46 -13.47 11.95 -32.70
N TRP A 47 -12.80 12.01 -31.55
CA TRP A 47 -12.30 13.26 -30.97
C TRP A 47 -10.94 13.01 -30.34
N GLN A 48 -9.99 13.91 -30.54
CA GLN A 48 -8.68 13.83 -29.93
C GLN A 48 -8.09 15.22 -29.72
N THR A 49 -7.35 15.38 -28.62
CA THR A 49 -6.59 16.61 -28.37
C THR A 49 -5.35 16.32 -27.54
N LEU A 50 -4.28 17.06 -27.84
CA LEU A 50 -3.18 17.25 -26.89
C LEU A 50 -3.60 18.27 -25.83
N LEU A 51 -2.98 18.20 -24.66
CA LEU A 51 -3.23 19.12 -23.56
C LEU A 51 -1.92 19.63 -22.98
N ASN A 52 -1.87 20.93 -22.70
CA ASN A 52 -0.81 21.49 -21.88
C ASN A 52 -1.04 21.09 -20.41
N PRO A 53 -0.17 20.26 -19.81
CA PRO A 53 -0.36 19.75 -18.46
C PRO A 53 0.01 20.77 -17.38
N GLU A 54 0.55 21.95 -17.73
CA GLU A 54 1.08 22.97 -16.81
C GLU A 54 2.15 22.43 -15.85
N THR A 55 2.79 21.32 -16.21
CA THR A 55 3.86 20.68 -15.47
C THR A 55 4.83 20.02 -16.42
N ARG A 56 6.06 19.78 -15.96
CA ARG A 56 7.11 19.22 -16.79
C ARG A 56 6.86 17.72 -17.05
N ILE A 57 6.83 17.35 -18.33
CA ILE A 57 6.89 15.95 -18.77
C ILE A 57 8.33 15.46 -18.60
N SER A 58 8.51 14.35 -17.89
CA SER A 58 9.84 13.76 -17.71
C SER A 58 10.32 13.05 -18.98
N VAL A 59 11.64 12.94 -19.15
CA VAL A 59 12.25 12.20 -20.29
C VAL A 59 11.78 10.76 -20.38
N PHE A 60 11.47 10.13 -19.24
CA PHE A 60 10.94 8.76 -19.22
C PHE A 60 9.55 8.69 -19.87
N ILE A 61 8.65 9.62 -19.55
CA ILE A 61 7.30 9.68 -20.10
C ILE A 61 7.35 10.07 -21.58
N GLU A 62 8.15 11.07 -21.94
CA GLU A 62 8.32 11.50 -23.33
C GLU A 62 8.82 10.35 -24.23
N ARG A 63 9.71 9.50 -23.74
CA ARG A 63 10.15 8.30 -24.48
C ARG A 63 9.07 7.22 -24.59
N LEU A 64 8.16 7.17 -23.63
CA LEU A 64 7.08 6.18 -23.61
C LEU A 64 5.95 6.57 -24.55
N THR A 65 5.55 7.84 -24.52
CA THR A 65 4.35 8.34 -25.22
C THR A 65 4.67 9.12 -26.49
N GLY A 66 5.92 9.52 -26.68
CA GLY A 66 6.33 10.42 -27.78
C GLY A 66 5.91 11.87 -27.57
N ILE A 67 5.26 12.21 -26.46
CA ILE A 67 4.75 13.56 -26.18
C ILE A 67 5.83 14.37 -25.44
N SER A 68 6.39 15.36 -26.12
CA SER A 68 7.42 16.24 -25.58
C SER A 68 6.82 17.49 -24.91
N ASN A 69 7.60 18.14 -24.04
CA ASN A 69 7.20 19.42 -23.44
C ASN A 69 6.95 20.51 -24.49
N GLU A 70 7.68 20.49 -25.61
CA GLU A 70 7.48 21.44 -26.71
C GLU A 70 6.19 21.16 -27.47
N LEU A 71 5.83 19.88 -27.66
CA LEU A 71 4.63 19.47 -28.39
C LEU A 71 3.35 19.95 -27.71
N VAL A 72 3.32 19.95 -26.37
CA VAL A 72 2.13 20.34 -25.59
C VAL A 72 2.15 21.79 -25.12
N LYS A 73 3.21 22.54 -25.42
CA LYS A 73 3.40 23.90 -24.89
C LYS A 73 2.25 24.85 -25.28
N ASP A 74 1.84 24.79 -26.53
CA ASP A 74 0.79 25.63 -27.11
C ASP A 74 -0.56 24.90 -27.23
N ALA A 75 -0.65 23.68 -26.67
CA ALA A 75 -1.89 22.91 -26.63
C ALA A 75 -2.87 23.53 -25.60
N PRO A 76 -4.19 23.33 -25.76
CA PRO A 76 -5.18 23.85 -24.82
C PRO A 76 -4.99 23.30 -23.41
N LEU A 77 -5.43 24.04 -22.40
CA LEU A 77 -5.53 23.56 -21.03
C LEU A 77 -6.75 22.65 -20.90
N PHE A 78 -6.77 21.81 -19.85
CA PHE A 78 -7.97 21.03 -19.56
C PHE A 78 -9.20 21.92 -19.30
N SER A 79 -9.01 23.09 -18.69
CA SER A 79 -10.09 24.07 -18.47
C SER A 79 -10.75 24.54 -19.76
N ASP A 80 -9.98 24.61 -20.85
CA ASP A 80 -10.44 25.16 -22.13
C ASP A 80 -11.34 24.16 -22.87
N ILE A 81 -11.13 22.85 -22.64
CA ILE A 81 -11.89 21.76 -23.27
C ILE A 81 -12.94 21.13 -22.34
N ALA A 82 -13.03 21.58 -21.09
CA ALA A 82 -13.86 20.91 -20.07
C ALA A 82 -15.34 20.86 -20.46
N ASP A 83 -15.91 21.96 -20.96
CA ASP A 83 -17.31 22.04 -21.38
C ASP A 83 -17.60 21.15 -22.59
N GLU A 84 -16.70 21.15 -23.57
CA GLU A 84 -16.81 20.30 -24.77
C GLU A 84 -16.74 18.82 -24.40
N LEU A 85 -15.75 18.44 -23.60
CA LEU A 85 -15.55 17.06 -23.17
C LEU A 85 -16.71 16.56 -22.30
N GLU A 86 -17.22 17.39 -21.38
CA GLU A 86 -18.40 17.06 -20.57
C GLU A 86 -19.63 16.84 -21.45
N SER A 87 -19.85 17.71 -22.44
CA SER A 87 -20.95 17.57 -23.40
C SER A 87 -20.81 16.30 -24.25
N GLN A 88 -19.60 15.95 -24.68
CA GLN A 88 -19.36 14.74 -25.48
C GLN A 88 -19.54 13.45 -24.68
N LEU A 89 -19.20 13.47 -23.39
CA LEU A 89 -19.34 12.32 -22.49
C LEU A 89 -20.72 12.23 -21.81
N ALA A 90 -21.60 13.21 -22.03
CA ALA A 90 -22.95 13.21 -21.49
C ALA A 90 -23.79 12.09 -22.11
N GLY A 91 -24.37 11.23 -21.27
CA GLY A 91 -25.31 10.19 -21.70
C GLY A 91 -24.69 9.00 -22.45
N VAL A 92 -23.36 8.94 -22.60
CA VAL A 92 -22.66 7.79 -23.21
C VAL A 92 -22.12 6.84 -22.15
N ILE A 93 -21.81 5.61 -22.55
CA ILE A 93 -21.06 4.65 -21.74
C ILE A 93 -19.56 4.92 -21.93
N PHE A 94 -18.88 5.36 -20.89
CA PHE A 94 -17.43 5.54 -20.87
C PHE A 94 -16.74 4.18 -20.90
N VAL A 95 -15.89 3.93 -21.90
CA VAL A 95 -15.17 2.66 -22.06
C VAL A 95 -13.67 2.90 -22.05
N ALA A 96 -12.94 2.19 -21.20
CA ALA A 96 -11.48 2.30 -21.16
C ALA A 96 -10.80 0.97 -20.74
N HIS A 97 -9.52 0.82 -21.08
CA HIS A 97 -8.73 -0.36 -20.75
C HIS A 97 -8.04 -0.15 -19.40
N ASN A 98 -8.50 -0.87 -18.37
CA ASN A 98 -8.21 -0.53 -16.99
C ASN A 98 -8.81 0.82 -16.56
N ALA A 99 -10.09 1.03 -16.91
CA ALA A 99 -10.84 2.29 -16.79
C ALA A 99 -10.74 3.08 -15.48
N ARG A 100 -10.31 2.47 -14.36
CA ARG A 100 -10.04 3.21 -13.12
C ARG A 100 -8.98 4.29 -13.31
N PHE A 101 -7.99 4.02 -14.15
CA PHE A 101 -6.91 4.95 -14.44
C PHE A 101 -7.46 6.19 -15.14
N ASP A 102 -7.98 6.02 -16.35
CA ASP A 102 -8.47 7.09 -17.23
C ASP A 102 -9.59 7.89 -16.57
N TYR A 103 -10.61 7.19 -16.06
CA TYR A 103 -11.72 7.81 -15.36
C TYR A 103 -11.27 8.57 -14.11
N GLY A 104 -10.25 8.07 -13.41
CA GLY A 104 -9.68 8.70 -12.22
C GLY A 104 -9.02 10.05 -12.55
N PHE A 105 -8.30 10.14 -13.67
CA PHE A 105 -7.69 11.38 -14.15
C PHE A 105 -8.72 12.39 -14.63
N ILE A 106 -9.67 11.97 -15.49
CA ILE A 106 -10.76 12.84 -15.96
C ILE A 106 -11.54 13.41 -14.78
N LYS A 107 -11.94 12.56 -13.83
CA LYS A 107 -12.64 12.99 -12.60
C LYS A 107 -11.80 13.93 -11.74
N SER A 108 -10.49 13.75 -11.69
CA SER A 108 -9.59 14.62 -10.94
C SER A 108 -9.47 16.00 -11.58
N GLU A 109 -9.33 16.08 -12.89
CA GLU A 109 -9.28 17.35 -13.61
C GLU A 109 -10.59 18.14 -13.48
N PHE A 110 -11.75 17.50 -13.65
CA PHE A 110 -13.04 18.16 -13.36
C PHE A 110 -13.16 18.64 -11.90
N ARG A 111 -12.67 17.85 -10.93
CA ARG A 111 -12.67 18.25 -9.52
C ARG A 111 -11.82 19.50 -9.27
N LYS A 112 -10.67 19.64 -9.94
CA LYS A 112 -9.83 20.85 -9.83
C LYS A 112 -10.56 22.11 -10.32
N LEU A 113 -11.50 21.95 -11.25
CA LEU A 113 -12.40 23.02 -11.71
C LEU A 113 -13.63 23.21 -10.81
N GLY A 114 -13.71 22.51 -9.68
CA GLY A 114 -14.87 22.56 -8.78
C GLY A 114 -16.11 21.82 -9.30
N ARG A 115 -15.96 20.96 -10.31
CA ARG A 115 -17.06 20.25 -10.97
C ARG A 115 -17.10 18.77 -10.58
N ALA A 116 -18.31 18.23 -10.46
CA ALA A 116 -18.50 16.80 -10.25
C ALA A 116 -18.65 16.10 -11.60
N PHE A 117 -17.79 15.11 -11.88
CA PHE A 117 -17.89 14.28 -13.06
C PHE A 117 -18.32 12.85 -12.72
N SER A 118 -19.29 12.33 -13.48
CA SER A 118 -19.85 10.99 -13.33
C SER A 118 -20.27 10.44 -14.69
N ALA A 119 -19.91 9.18 -14.96
CA ALA A 119 -20.35 8.44 -16.15
C ALA A 119 -20.62 6.97 -15.83
N ARG A 120 -21.39 6.30 -16.69
CA ARG A 120 -21.47 4.82 -16.68
C ARG A 120 -20.18 4.28 -17.27
N VAL A 121 -19.41 3.51 -16.48
CA VAL A 121 -18.06 3.07 -16.88
C VAL A 121 -18.03 1.57 -17.16
N LEU A 122 -17.56 1.21 -18.36
CA LEU A 122 -17.23 -0.15 -18.77
C LEU A 122 -15.70 -0.31 -18.85
N CYS A 123 -15.16 -1.31 -18.16
CA CYS A 123 -13.72 -1.62 -18.21
C CYS A 123 -13.48 -2.84 -19.10
N THR A 124 -12.73 -2.68 -20.19
CA THR A 124 -12.49 -3.76 -21.16
C THR A 124 -11.67 -4.91 -20.59
N VAL A 125 -10.81 -4.66 -19.59
CA VAL A 125 -10.13 -5.73 -18.81
C VAL A 125 -11.14 -6.60 -18.06
N ARG A 126 -12.16 -5.98 -17.45
CA ARG A 126 -13.23 -6.71 -16.74
C ARG A 126 -14.13 -7.46 -17.72
N LEU A 127 -14.42 -6.85 -18.87
CA LEU A 127 -15.15 -7.50 -19.95
C LEU A 127 -14.39 -8.73 -20.46
N SER A 128 -13.11 -8.59 -20.77
CA SER A 128 -12.25 -9.69 -21.21
C SER A 128 -12.17 -10.82 -20.18
N ARG A 129 -12.06 -10.51 -18.88
CA ARG A 129 -12.09 -11.55 -17.83
C ARG A 129 -13.42 -12.28 -17.73
N ALA A 130 -14.52 -11.59 -18.02
CA ALA A 130 -15.86 -12.17 -17.97
C ALA A 130 -16.12 -13.09 -19.17
N LEU A 131 -15.59 -12.73 -20.34
CA LEU A 131 -15.76 -13.47 -21.60
C LEU A 131 -14.74 -14.62 -21.76
N TYR A 132 -13.51 -14.42 -21.27
CA TYR A 132 -12.37 -15.35 -21.43
C TYR A 132 -11.76 -15.75 -20.06
N PRO A 133 -12.53 -16.39 -19.15
CA PRO A 133 -12.09 -16.69 -17.79
C PRO A 133 -10.92 -17.69 -17.69
N GLU A 134 -10.66 -18.46 -18.74
CA GLU A 134 -9.57 -19.43 -18.85
C GLU A 134 -8.18 -18.77 -18.98
N HIS A 135 -8.13 -17.48 -19.29
CA HIS A 135 -6.90 -16.75 -19.48
C HIS A 135 -6.48 -15.96 -18.22
N SER A 136 -5.16 -15.91 -17.96
CA SER A 136 -4.61 -15.23 -16.78
C SER A 136 -4.20 -13.78 -17.05
N ARG A 137 -3.94 -13.41 -18.31
CA ARG A 137 -3.47 -12.08 -18.72
C ARG A 137 -4.52 -11.39 -19.59
N HIS A 138 -4.84 -10.13 -19.27
CA HIS A 138 -5.83 -9.32 -19.99
C HIS A 138 -5.35 -7.88 -20.20
N ASN A 139 -4.03 -7.67 -20.21
CA ASN A 139 -3.49 -6.38 -20.65
C ASN A 139 -3.61 -6.29 -22.18
N MET A 140 -3.56 -5.07 -22.72
CA MET A 140 -3.84 -4.84 -24.14
C MET A 140 -2.89 -5.63 -25.06
N ASP A 141 -1.60 -5.72 -24.72
CA ASP A 141 -0.64 -6.52 -25.49
C ASP A 141 -1.04 -8.00 -25.56
N ALA A 142 -1.53 -8.58 -24.46
CA ALA A 142 -2.00 -9.95 -24.45
C ALA A 142 -3.26 -10.13 -25.29
N LEU A 143 -4.16 -9.14 -25.32
CA LEU A 143 -5.37 -9.19 -26.14
C LEU A 143 -5.04 -9.08 -27.63
N ILE A 144 -4.19 -8.13 -28.01
CA ILE A 144 -3.72 -7.95 -29.39
C ILE A 144 -3.09 -9.25 -29.89
N ASN A 145 -2.15 -9.82 -29.14
CA ASN A 145 -1.46 -11.04 -29.55
C ASN A 145 -2.37 -12.27 -29.57
N ARG A 146 -3.29 -12.41 -28.60
CA ARG A 146 -4.17 -13.59 -28.51
C ARG A 146 -5.18 -13.63 -29.65
N HIS A 147 -5.84 -12.51 -29.89
CA HIS A 147 -6.95 -12.41 -30.83
C HIS A 147 -6.48 -11.98 -32.23
N ASN A 148 -5.16 -11.85 -32.43
CA ASN A 148 -4.55 -11.38 -33.66
C ASN A 148 -5.16 -10.06 -34.15
N LEU A 149 -5.33 -9.11 -33.22
CA LEU A 149 -5.93 -7.81 -33.51
C LEU A 149 -4.99 -6.96 -34.38
N PRO A 150 -5.51 -5.98 -35.14
CA PRO A 150 -4.69 -5.08 -35.93
C PRO A 150 -3.58 -4.42 -35.11
N GLN A 151 -2.39 -4.33 -35.69
CA GLN A 151 -1.28 -3.58 -35.10
C GLN A 151 -1.59 -2.09 -35.16
N VAL A 152 -1.43 -1.42 -34.03
CA VAL A 152 -1.67 0.02 -33.86
C VAL A 152 -0.46 0.64 -33.15
N GLU A 153 -0.30 1.95 -33.29
CA GLU A 153 0.71 2.70 -32.54
C GLU A 153 0.35 2.68 -31.05
N ARG A 154 1.02 1.85 -30.26
CA ARG A 154 0.80 1.74 -28.81
C ARG A 154 1.41 2.93 -28.07
N HIS A 155 0.83 3.29 -26.94
CA HIS A 155 1.25 4.44 -26.11
C HIS A 155 0.99 5.79 -26.78
N ARG A 156 -0.10 5.82 -27.55
CA ARG A 156 -0.74 7.02 -28.10
C ARG A 156 -2.23 6.83 -27.88
N ALA A 157 -2.92 7.86 -27.38
CA ALA A 157 -4.29 7.69 -26.92
C ALA A 157 -5.22 7.13 -28.01
N MET A 158 -5.17 7.66 -29.24
CA MET A 158 -6.01 7.17 -30.33
C MET A 158 -5.63 5.76 -30.83
N GLY A 159 -4.33 5.40 -30.73
CA GLY A 159 -3.86 4.06 -31.05
C GLY A 159 -4.38 3.03 -30.05
N ASP A 160 -4.29 3.31 -28.75
CA ASP A 160 -4.85 2.47 -27.70
C ASP A 160 -6.38 2.37 -27.76
N VAL A 161 -7.09 3.48 -28.08
CA VAL A 161 -8.53 3.46 -28.38
C VAL A 161 -8.85 2.53 -29.56
N SER A 162 -8.05 2.56 -30.62
CA SER A 162 -8.24 1.69 -31.78
C SER A 162 -8.08 0.22 -31.42
N ALA A 163 -7.09 -0.15 -30.61
CA ALA A 163 -6.92 -1.51 -30.12
C ALA A 163 -8.08 -1.95 -29.19
N MET A 164 -8.57 -1.04 -28.33
CA MET A 164 -9.71 -1.31 -27.47
C MET A 164 -10.98 -1.61 -28.27
N LEU A 165 -11.25 -0.79 -29.29
CA LEU A 165 -12.41 -0.98 -30.14
C LEU A 165 -12.30 -2.28 -30.95
N ALA A 166 -11.13 -2.55 -31.54
CA ALA A 166 -10.89 -3.81 -32.26
C ALA A 166 -11.10 -5.04 -31.36
N PHE A 167 -10.67 -4.98 -30.10
CA PHE A 167 -10.95 -6.05 -29.13
C PHE A 167 -12.46 -6.19 -28.87
N PHE A 168 -13.16 -5.07 -28.70
CA PHE A 168 -14.60 -5.07 -28.42
C PHE A 168 -15.41 -5.65 -29.59
N GLU A 169 -15.10 -5.24 -30.81
CA GLU A 169 -15.71 -5.78 -32.04
C GLU A 169 -15.37 -7.25 -32.24
N HIS A 170 -14.11 -7.66 -31.99
CA HIS A 170 -13.73 -9.07 -32.03
C HIS A 170 -14.55 -9.90 -31.04
N ALA A 171 -14.71 -9.43 -29.81
CA ALA A 171 -15.50 -10.11 -28.79
C ALA A 171 -16.99 -10.25 -29.20
N LEU A 172 -17.54 -9.27 -29.93
CA LEU A 172 -18.90 -9.33 -30.48
C LEU A 172 -19.08 -10.32 -31.63
N VAL A 173 -17.98 -10.66 -32.34
CA VAL A 173 -17.98 -11.65 -33.42
C VAL A 173 -17.72 -13.05 -32.89
N GLU A 174 -16.77 -13.19 -31.96
CA GLU A 174 -16.37 -14.48 -31.39
C GLU A 174 -17.44 -15.02 -30.42
N HIS A 175 -18.03 -14.14 -29.62
CA HIS A 175 -19.18 -14.48 -28.77
C HIS A 175 -20.47 -13.96 -29.41
N ASP A 176 -21.60 -14.61 -29.13
CA ASP A 176 -22.89 -14.07 -29.56
C ASP A 176 -23.19 -12.73 -28.87
N THR A 177 -23.90 -11.84 -29.58
CA THR A 177 -24.26 -10.50 -29.11
C THR A 177 -25.00 -10.51 -27.77
N ASP A 178 -25.83 -11.53 -27.52
CA ASP A 178 -26.57 -11.67 -26.26
C ASP A 178 -25.63 -11.95 -25.08
N THR A 179 -24.62 -12.81 -25.26
CA THR A 179 -23.60 -13.10 -24.25
C THR A 179 -22.82 -11.84 -23.88
N VAL A 180 -22.36 -11.07 -24.88
CA VAL A 180 -21.61 -9.83 -24.64
C VAL A 180 -22.50 -8.77 -23.97
N ASN A 181 -23.72 -8.57 -24.47
CA ASN A 181 -24.69 -7.64 -23.88
C ASN A 181 -24.98 -7.99 -22.41
N GLN A 182 -25.16 -9.28 -22.10
CA GLN A 182 -25.34 -9.73 -20.71
C GLN A 182 -24.10 -9.48 -19.84
N ALA A 183 -22.89 -9.70 -20.36
CA ALA A 183 -21.66 -9.39 -19.64
C ALA A 183 -21.55 -7.90 -19.35
N ILE A 184 -21.81 -7.04 -20.34
CA ILE A 184 -21.82 -5.58 -20.18
C ILE A 184 -22.88 -5.14 -19.17
N GLN A 185 -24.12 -5.64 -19.28
CA GLN A 185 -25.18 -5.35 -18.31
C GLN A 185 -24.74 -5.69 -16.89
N ARG A 186 -24.18 -6.88 -16.65
CA ARG A 186 -23.69 -7.28 -15.31
C ARG A 186 -22.55 -6.36 -14.83
N LEU A 187 -21.68 -5.94 -15.72
CA LEU A 187 -20.56 -5.06 -15.38
C LEU A 187 -20.99 -3.62 -15.08
N LEU A 188 -22.03 -3.11 -15.77
CA LEU A 188 -22.62 -1.79 -15.55
C LEU A 188 -23.60 -1.75 -14.37
N GLN A 189 -24.37 -2.83 -14.14
CA GLN A 189 -25.24 -2.99 -12.97
C GLN A 189 -24.43 -3.15 -11.68
N ARG A 190 -23.18 -3.61 -11.77
CA ARG A 190 -22.17 -3.47 -10.71
C ARG A 190 -21.74 -1.99 -10.59
N GLN A 191 -22.71 -1.10 -10.37
CA GLN A 191 -22.45 0.06 -9.54
C GLN A 191 -21.91 -0.47 -8.21
N SER A 192 -20.80 0.10 -7.79
CA SER A 192 -20.07 -0.21 -6.57
C SER A 192 -20.84 0.23 -5.32
N THR A 193 -22.10 -0.18 -5.20
CA THR A 193 -22.82 -0.24 -3.94
C THR A 193 -22.70 -1.67 -3.44
N PRO A 194 -22.20 -1.88 -2.22
CA PRO A 194 -22.07 -3.22 -1.66
C PRO A 194 -23.46 -3.87 -1.62
N SER A 195 -23.65 -4.93 -2.40
CA SER A 195 -24.93 -5.64 -2.45
C SER A 195 -25.35 -6.26 -1.12
N ASN A 196 -24.43 -6.32 -0.14
CA ASN A 196 -24.63 -6.94 1.16
C ASN A 196 -24.36 -5.99 2.36
N VAL A 197 -24.05 -4.71 2.13
CA VAL A 197 -23.91 -3.72 3.21
C VAL A 197 -24.91 -2.58 2.95
N PRO A 198 -25.78 -2.26 3.92
CA PRO A 198 -26.73 -1.15 3.78
C PRO A 198 -26.02 0.15 3.38
N PRO A 199 -26.53 0.91 2.39
CA PRO A 199 -25.97 2.21 1.99
C PRO A 199 -25.87 3.20 3.15
N GLU A 200 -26.76 3.07 4.14
CA GLU A 200 -26.78 3.84 5.40
C GLU A 200 -25.45 3.75 6.16
N ILE A 201 -24.89 2.53 6.31
CA ILE A 201 -23.62 2.31 7.01
C ILE A 201 -22.47 3.01 6.28
N LEU A 202 -22.51 3.10 4.95
CA LEU A 202 -21.48 3.80 4.19
C LEU A 202 -21.56 5.32 4.32
N ALA A 203 -22.77 5.85 4.52
CA ALA A 203 -22.98 7.28 4.75
C ALA A 203 -22.50 7.73 6.14
N GLU A 204 -22.53 6.84 7.13
CA GLU A 204 -22.06 7.07 8.49
C GLU A 204 -20.53 7.00 8.63
N LEU A 205 -19.81 6.54 7.60
CA LEU A 205 -18.36 6.41 7.70
C LEU A 205 -17.69 7.79 7.78
N PRO A 206 -16.77 7.99 8.73
CA PRO A 206 -16.11 9.26 8.91
C PRO A 206 -15.11 9.53 7.79
N GLN A 207 -14.97 10.80 7.42
CA GLN A 207 -13.95 11.27 6.49
C GLN A 207 -12.60 11.56 7.17
N GLY A 208 -12.43 11.12 8.42
CA GLY A 208 -11.23 11.28 9.23
C GLY A 208 -10.35 10.02 9.32
N PRO A 209 -9.21 10.13 10.02
CA PRO A 209 -8.32 9.01 10.29
C PRO A 209 -8.93 8.01 11.28
N GLY A 210 -8.52 6.75 11.15
CA GLY A 210 -8.87 5.71 12.10
C GLY A 210 -8.78 4.30 11.53
N VAL A 211 -9.44 3.38 12.23
CA VAL A 211 -9.41 1.95 11.95
C VAL A 211 -10.82 1.46 11.62
N TYR A 212 -10.96 0.71 10.54
CA TYR A 212 -12.21 0.05 10.15
C TYR A 212 -12.07 -1.47 10.22
N ARG A 213 -13.19 -2.14 10.49
CA ARG A 213 -13.30 -3.58 10.67
C ARG A 213 -14.41 -4.12 9.79
N PHE A 214 -14.13 -5.21 9.10
CA PHE A 214 -15.05 -5.90 8.22
C PHE A 214 -15.52 -7.19 8.88
N TYR A 215 -16.83 -7.33 9.02
CA TYR A 215 -17.49 -8.50 9.60
C TYR A 215 -18.33 -9.19 8.53
N GLY A 216 -18.27 -10.52 8.52
CA GLY A 216 -19.05 -11.35 7.62
C GLY A 216 -20.23 -12.03 8.30
N ASP A 217 -20.66 -13.14 7.72
CA ASP A 217 -21.70 -13.99 8.32
C ASP A 217 -21.30 -14.45 9.73
N ASN A 218 -22.28 -14.52 10.65
CA ASN A 218 -22.10 -14.90 12.06
C ASN A 218 -21.12 -14.01 12.83
N ASP A 219 -21.04 -12.72 12.50
CA ASP A 219 -20.12 -11.74 13.12
C ASP A 219 -18.64 -12.18 13.06
N ALA A 220 -18.27 -12.97 12.05
CA ALA A 220 -16.89 -13.37 11.84
C ALA A 220 -16.04 -12.17 11.39
N LEU A 221 -15.01 -11.81 12.17
CA LEU A 221 -14.08 -10.73 11.82
C LEU A 221 -13.21 -11.13 10.62
N LEU A 222 -13.48 -10.52 9.48
CA LEU A 222 -12.81 -10.80 8.21
C LEU A 222 -11.48 -10.05 8.12
N TYR A 223 -11.51 -8.74 8.37
CA TYR A 223 -10.39 -7.85 8.08
C TYR A 223 -10.40 -6.61 8.98
N VAL A 224 -9.21 -6.12 9.32
CA VAL A 224 -8.99 -4.84 10.02
C VAL A 224 -8.07 -3.99 9.16
N GLY A 225 -8.39 -2.72 8.94
CA GLY A 225 -7.55 -1.82 8.15
C GLY A 225 -7.55 -0.40 8.70
N LYS A 226 -6.48 0.35 8.43
CA LYS A 226 -6.35 1.78 8.77
C LYS A 226 -6.44 2.70 7.57
N SER A 227 -6.86 3.93 7.81
CA SER A 227 -6.87 5.00 6.81
C SER A 227 -6.71 6.38 7.46
N THR A 228 -6.29 7.37 6.66
CA THR A 228 -6.45 8.81 6.98
C THR A 228 -7.82 9.35 6.60
N ASN A 229 -8.58 8.59 5.79
CA ASN A 229 -9.97 8.84 5.44
C ASN A 229 -10.68 7.47 5.35
N ILE A 230 -11.46 7.11 6.37
CA ILE A 230 -12.11 5.79 6.47
C ILE A 230 -13.12 5.60 5.34
N ALA A 231 -14.03 6.56 5.13
CA ALA A 231 -15.07 6.49 4.11
C ALA A 231 -14.52 6.20 2.71
N GLN A 232 -13.52 6.97 2.27
CA GLN A 232 -12.88 6.80 0.97
C GLN A 232 -12.18 5.43 0.84
N ARG A 233 -11.50 5.00 1.91
CA ARG A 233 -10.77 3.74 1.91
C ARG A 233 -11.71 2.54 1.86
N VAL A 234 -12.77 2.56 2.65
CA VAL A 234 -13.81 1.53 2.64
C VAL A 234 -14.50 1.48 1.28
N ALA A 235 -14.89 2.62 0.71
CA ALA A 235 -15.45 2.69 -0.64
C ALA A 235 -14.50 2.08 -1.70
N SER A 236 -13.19 2.26 -1.57
CA SER A 236 -12.20 1.68 -2.49
C SER A 236 -12.16 0.15 -2.48
N HIS A 237 -12.55 -0.50 -1.38
CA HIS A 237 -12.68 -1.98 -1.35
C HIS A 237 -13.85 -2.48 -2.21
N PHE A 238 -14.86 -1.62 -2.46
CA PHE A 238 -16.06 -1.96 -3.23
C PHE A 238 -16.07 -1.40 -4.66
N ALA A 239 -15.23 -0.41 -4.94
CA ALA A 239 -15.11 0.24 -6.26
C ALA A 239 -14.50 -0.65 -7.37
N GLY A 240 -14.54 -1.98 -7.22
CA GLY A 240 -14.13 -2.95 -8.24
C GLY A 240 -12.65 -3.35 -8.19
N ASP A 241 -11.95 -3.05 -7.10
CA ASP A 241 -10.50 -3.25 -6.96
C ASP A 241 -10.13 -4.69 -6.54
N HIS A 242 -10.64 -5.66 -7.29
CA HIS A 242 -10.39 -7.07 -7.06
C HIS A 242 -9.11 -7.54 -7.76
N GLN A 243 -7.98 -6.94 -7.40
CA GLN A 243 -6.67 -7.41 -7.90
C GLN A 243 -6.29 -8.79 -7.35
N SER A 244 -7.03 -9.34 -6.37
CA SER A 244 -6.82 -10.70 -5.88
C SER A 244 -8.13 -11.48 -5.66
N PRO A 245 -8.14 -12.81 -5.90
CA PRO A 245 -9.27 -13.69 -5.56
C PRO A 245 -9.70 -13.60 -4.08
N ARG A 246 -8.80 -13.15 -3.20
CA ARG A 246 -9.09 -12.92 -1.78
C ARG A 246 -9.93 -11.66 -1.53
N GLY A 247 -9.69 -10.60 -2.32
CA GLY A 247 -10.49 -9.37 -2.25
C GLY A 247 -11.93 -9.59 -2.67
N LEU A 248 -12.17 -10.44 -3.69
CA LEU A 248 -13.51 -10.86 -4.14
C LEU A 248 -14.28 -11.61 -3.06
N ARG A 249 -13.66 -12.66 -2.48
CA ARG A 249 -14.31 -13.44 -1.42
C ARG A 249 -14.60 -12.60 -0.18
N MET A 250 -13.70 -11.68 0.17
CA MET A 250 -13.89 -10.77 1.30
C MET A 250 -15.08 -9.83 1.08
N SER A 251 -15.23 -9.26 -0.13
CA SER A 251 -16.37 -8.38 -0.44
C SER A 251 -17.69 -9.14 -0.52
N GLU A 252 -17.70 -10.38 -1.00
CA GLU A 252 -18.90 -11.22 -1.08
C GLU A 252 -19.40 -11.64 0.31
N SER A 253 -18.48 -11.95 1.22
CA SER A 253 -18.82 -12.35 2.60
C SER A 253 -19.10 -11.18 3.54
N LEU A 254 -18.84 -9.93 3.14
CA LEU A 254 -19.04 -8.78 4.02
C LEU A 254 -20.53 -8.56 4.32
N ARG A 255 -20.84 -8.28 5.59
CA ARG A 255 -22.19 -7.96 6.09
C ARG A 255 -22.23 -6.66 6.88
N ARG A 256 -21.15 -6.34 7.59
CA ARG A 256 -21.12 -5.21 8.51
C ARG A 256 -19.75 -4.57 8.55
N VAL A 257 -19.72 -3.25 8.66
CA VAL A 257 -18.51 -2.46 8.80
C VAL A 257 -18.61 -1.73 10.14
N GLU A 258 -17.59 -1.87 10.98
CA GLU A 258 -17.40 -1.02 12.14
C GLU A 258 -16.19 -0.12 11.92
N PHE A 259 -16.13 0.98 12.65
CA PHE A 259 -14.98 1.86 12.65
C PHE A 259 -14.69 2.42 14.04
N THR A 260 -13.47 2.90 14.22
CA THR A 260 -13.02 3.64 15.38
C THR A 260 -12.18 4.79 14.84
N GLU A 261 -12.67 6.01 15.02
CA GLU A 261 -11.95 7.23 14.67
C GLU A 261 -10.77 7.45 15.60
N THR A 262 -9.71 8.04 15.05
CA THR A 262 -8.56 8.51 15.81
C THR A 262 -8.31 9.98 15.48
N ALA A 263 -7.59 10.68 16.34
CA ALA A 263 -7.22 12.07 16.09
C ALA A 263 -6.15 12.19 15.00
N GLY A 264 -5.29 11.17 14.85
CA GLY A 264 -4.24 11.18 13.84
C GLY A 264 -3.90 9.82 13.26
N GLU A 265 -2.84 9.84 12.45
CA GLU A 265 -2.39 8.67 11.68
C GLU A 265 -1.61 7.69 12.55
N LEU A 266 -0.84 8.18 13.53
CA LEU A 266 -0.05 7.31 14.40
C LEU A 266 -0.95 6.49 15.31
N GLY A 267 -1.98 7.10 15.89
CA GLY A 267 -3.02 6.43 16.65
C GLY A 267 -3.71 5.35 15.80
N ALA A 268 -4.11 5.67 14.56
CA ALA A 268 -4.72 4.70 13.65
C ALA A 268 -3.79 3.49 13.37
N LEU A 269 -2.50 3.74 13.15
CA LEU A 269 -1.50 2.70 12.91
C LEU A 269 -1.30 1.79 14.12
N LEU A 270 -1.15 2.36 15.32
CA LEU A 270 -0.96 1.61 16.56
C LEU A 270 -2.22 0.80 16.92
N LEU A 271 -3.40 1.41 16.76
CA LEU A 271 -4.67 0.77 17.02
C LEU A 271 -4.94 -0.40 16.06
N GLU A 272 -4.63 -0.25 14.77
CA GLU A 272 -4.72 -1.34 13.78
C GLU A 272 -3.84 -2.52 14.19
N LEU A 273 -2.57 -2.27 14.55
CA LEU A 273 -1.65 -3.31 15.00
C LEU A 273 -2.15 -4.02 16.26
N LYS A 274 -2.69 -3.26 17.24
CA LYS A 274 -3.29 -3.83 18.46
C LYS A 274 -4.44 -4.76 18.12
N GLN A 275 -5.36 -4.32 17.27
CA GLN A 275 -6.56 -5.08 16.90
C GLN A 275 -6.29 -6.30 16.02
N ILE A 276 -5.35 -6.22 15.08
CA ILE A 276 -4.97 -7.39 14.28
C ILE A 276 -4.43 -8.50 15.19
N LYS A 277 -3.70 -8.14 16.25
CA LYS A 277 -3.12 -9.10 17.19
C LYS A 277 -4.15 -9.64 18.18
N SER A 278 -4.99 -8.78 18.75
CA SER A 278 -5.98 -9.18 19.74
C SER A 278 -7.18 -9.91 19.13
N LEU A 279 -7.67 -9.44 17.97
CA LEU A 279 -8.89 -9.96 17.33
C LEU A 279 -8.61 -11.02 16.25
N ASN A 280 -7.36 -11.17 15.81
CA ASN A 280 -6.90 -12.21 14.87
C ASN A 280 -7.80 -12.39 13.62
N PRO A 281 -8.04 -11.32 12.82
CA PRO A 281 -8.93 -11.35 11.66
C PRO A 281 -8.49 -12.38 10.61
N LEU A 282 -9.45 -12.97 9.89
CA LEU A 282 -9.23 -14.06 8.94
C LEU A 282 -8.24 -13.71 7.81
N TYR A 283 -8.28 -12.48 7.30
CA TYR A 283 -7.53 -12.06 6.12
C TYR A 283 -6.22 -11.31 6.42
N ASN A 284 -5.99 -10.72 7.60
CA ASN A 284 -4.72 -10.02 7.92
C ASN A 284 -3.56 -10.98 8.29
N ARG A 285 -3.28 -11.99 7.46
CA ARG A 285 -2.29 -13.05 7.78
C ARG A 285 -0.84 -12.55 7.92
N ARG A 286 -0.44 -11.47 7.23
CA ARG A 286 0.94 -10.95 7.21
C ARG A 286 1.30 -10.07 8.42
N SER A 287 0.30 -9.53 9.10
CA SER A 287 0.44 -8.58 10.22
C SER A 287 0.10 -9.20 11.58
N ARG A 288 -0.11 -10.53 11.63
CA ARG A 288 -0.24 -11.27 12.89
C ARG A 288 1.10 -11.25 13.64
N ALA A 289 1.04 -11.24 14.97
CA ALA A 289 2.22 -11.22 15.83
C ALA A 289 3.26 -12.26 15.39
N ALA A 290 4.49 -11.83 15.15
CA ALA A 290 5.58 -12.74 14.90
C ALA A 290 5.84 -13.51 16.20
N LYS A 291 5.42 -14.78 16.26
CA LYS A 291 5.49 -15.60 17.48
C LYS A 291 6.92 -15.76 18.04
N ASN A 292 7.94 -15.56 17.21
CA ASN A 292 9.35 -15.71 17.60
C ASN A 292 10.19 -14.61 16.92
N LEU A 293 10.30 -13.45 17.54
CA LEU A 293 11.30 -12.46 17.12
C LEU A 293 12.71 -13.00 17.41
N VAL A 294 13.63 -12.71 16.49
CA VAL A 294 15.05 -13.04 16.65
C VAL A 294 15.84 -11.75 16.52
N SER A 295 16.74 -11.52 17.45
CA SER A 295 17.73 -10.45 17.42
C SER A 295 19.13 -11.06 17.40
N ILE A 296 20.14 -10.21 17.24
CA ILE A 296 21.54 -10.59 17.31
C ILE A 296 22.15 -9.89 18.53
N ALA A 297 22.84 -10.63 19.38
CA ALA A 297 23.65 -10.09 20.47
C ALA A 297 25.13 -10.31 20.15
N LEU A 298 25.98 -9.38 20.57
CA LEU A 298 27.43 -9.53 20.47
C LEU A 298 28.00 -9.91 21.84
N THR A 299 28.56 -11.11 21.95
CA THR A 299 29.14 -11.67 23.18
C THR A 299 30.65 -11.82 23.01
N THR A 300 31.42 -11.68 24.09
CA THR A 300 32.87 -11.87 24.03
C THR A 300 33.22 -13.31 24.43
N ASN A 301 34.03 -13.99 23.62
CA ASN A 301 34.50 -15.33 23.93
C ASN A 301 35.72 -15.32 24.89
N LYS A 302 36.18 -16.50 25.30
CA LYS A 302 37.32 -16.65 26.23
C LYS A 302 38.64 -16.08 25.70
N GLU A 303 38.80 -15.95 24.39
CA GLU A 303 39.99 -15.43 23.72
C GLU A 303 39.89 -13.91 23.45
N GLY A 304 38.79 -13.27 23.89
CA GLY A 304 38.56 -11.84 23.74
C GLY A 304 37.94 -11.41 22.40
N TYR A 305 37.56 -12.34 21.52
CA TYR A 305 36.87 -12.01 20.27
C TYR A 305 35.36 -11.88 20.49
N LEU A 306 34.76 -10.88 19.85
CA LEU A 306 33.31 -10.75 19.74
C LEU A 306 32.73 -11.85 18.86
N GLN A 307 31.58 -12.38 19.25
CA GLN A 307 30.82 -13.40 18.57
C GLN A 307 29.38 -12.94 18.39
N ALA A 308 28.77 -13.30 17.26
CA ALA A 308 27.36 -12.98 17.01
C ALA A 308 26.49 -14.17 17.40
N GLU A 309 25.61 -13.96 18.38
CA GLU A 309 24.67 -14.97 18.85
C GLU A 309 23.23 -14.54 18.57
N LEU A 310 22.37 -15.50 18.25
CA LEU A 310 20.96 -15.23 18.01
C LEU A 310 20.19 -15.18 19.34
N ALA A 311 19.74 -14.00 19.72
CA ALA A 311 18.89 -13.80 20.89
C ALA A 311 17.42 -13.98 20.51
N ARG A 312 16.71 -14.87 21.21
CA ARG A 312 15.25 -15.09 21.04
C ARG A 312 14.39 -14.35 22.05
N LYS A 313 15.01 -13.84 23.12
CA LYS A 313 14.39 -12.96 24.12
C LYS A 313 15.10 -11.62 24.05
N VAL A 314 14.37 -10.55 23.79
CA VAL A 314 14.89 -9.18 23.64
C VAL A 314 14.39 -8.37 24.80
N VAL A 315 15.26 -8.04 25.75
CA VAL A 315 14.87 -7.23 26.92
C VAL A 315 14.77 -5.76 26.51
N PRO A 316 13.60 -5.10 26.66
CA PRO A 316 13.42 -3.70 26.25
C PRO A 316 14.42 -2.73 26.91
N ASP A 317 14.75 -2.95 28.18
CA ASP A 317 15.70 -2.11 28.93
C ASP A 317 17.14 -2.27 28.45
N GLN A 318 17.44 -3.31 27.66
CA GLN A 318 18.76 -3.61 27.11
C GLN A 318 18.77 -3.56 25.58
N LEU A 319 17.83 -2.82 24.95
CA LEU A 319 17.75 -2.70 23.49
C LEU A 319 19.09 -2.29 22.85
N GLY A 320 19.92 -1.52 23.56
CA GLY A 320 21.26 -1.13 23.11
C GLY A 320 22.24 -2.28 22.87
N ASP A 321 22.00 -3.46 23.43
CA ASP A 321 22.86 -4.64 23.29
C ASP A 321 22.46 -5.55 22.12
N TYR A 322 21.35 -5.21 21.48
CA TYR A 322 20.73 -5.98 20.42
C TYR A 322 20.89 -5.31 19.05
N PHE A 323 21.07 -6.13 18.02
CA PHE A 323 21.31 -5.72 16.66
C PHE A 323 20.28 -6.33 15.72
N GLY A 324 19.37 -5.48 15.26
CA GLY A 324 18.28 -5.83 14.36
C GLY A 324 17.16 -6.62 15.04
N LEU A 325 15.98 -6.57 14.45
CA LEU A 325 14.83 -7.37 14.87
C LEU A 325 14.26 -8.07 13.64
N PHE A 326 14.31 -9.40 13.67
CA PHE A 326 13.99 -10.26 12.55
C PHE A 326 12.80 -11.16 12.87
N ARG A 327 11.96 -11.41 11.86
CA ARG A 327 10.78 -12.28 11.99
C ARG A 327 11.14 -13.77 11.94
N SER A 328 12.37 -14.11 11.56
CA SER A 328 12.84 -15.49 11.49
C SER A 328 14.35 -15.60 11.69
N LYS A 329 14.81 -16.79 12.12
CA LYS A 329 16.24 -17.14 12.16
C LYS A 329 16.91 -16.99 10.78
N ARG A 330 16.18 -17.31 9.71
CA ARG A 330 16.69 -17.22 8.33
C ARG A 330 17.03 -15.77 7.96
N ASP A 331 16.17 -14.82 8.32
CA ASP A 331 16.38 -13.40 8.01
C ASP A 331 17.56 -12.84 8.82
N ALA A 332 17.65 -13.18 10.10
CA ALA A 332 18.78 -12.80 10.95
C ALA A 332 20.12 -13.31 10.38
N LEU A 333 20.20 -14.61 10.03
CA LEU A 333 21.38 -15.18 9.40
C LEU A 333 21.68 -14.56 8.02
N GLY A 334 20.63 -14.17 7.26
CA GLY A 334 20.78 -13.44 6.00
C GLY A 334 21.45 -12.09 6.20
N ALA A 335 21.04 -11.33 7.22
CA ALA A 335 21.66 -10.06 7.58
C ALA A 335 23.12 -10.24 8.02
N ILE A 336 23.40 -11.22 8.89
CA ILE A 336 24.77 -11.55 9.33
C ILE A 336 25.65 -11.88 8.12
N ARG A 337 25.19 -12.72 7.18
CA ARG A 337 25.95 -13.02 5.94
C ARG A 337 26.24 -11.78 5.10
N GLY A 338 25.25 -10.90 4.95
CA GLY A 338 25.41 -9.65 4.21
C GLY A 338 26.44 -8.72 4.86
N ILE A 339 26.45 -8.64 6.19
CA ILE A 339 27.44 -7.86 6.95
C ILE A 339 28.82 -8.51 6.84
N ALA A 340 28.90 -9.84 7.00
CA ALA A 340 30.16 -10.58 6.95
C ALA A 340 30.91 -10.36 5.64
N GLY A 341 30.21 -10.52 4.51
CA GLY A 341 30.81 -10.41 3.18
C GLY A 341 31.25 -9.00 2.79
N LYS A 342 30.71 -7.96 3.45
CA LYS A 342 31.09 -6.56 3.20
C LYS A 342 32.21 -6.05 4.10
N ASN A 343 32.53 -6.78 5.18
CA ASN A 343 33.41 -6.30 6.25
C ASN A 343 34.51 -7.30 6.63
N ASP A 344 34.80 -8.28 5.77
CA ASP A 344 35.82 -9.32 5.98
C ASP A 344 35.78 -9.97 7.37
N LEU A 345 34.57 -10.31 7.83
CA LEU A 345 34.36 -10.90 9.15
C LEU A 345 34.40 -12.42 9.10
N CYS A 346 34.85 -13.03 10.20
CA CYS A 346 34.97 -14.47 10.33
C CYS A 346 33.60 -15.17 10.43
N GLY A 347 33.34 -16.12 9.52
CA GLY A 347 32.09 -16.89 9.52
C GLY A 347 31.88 -17.76 10.77
N LYS A 348 32.96 -18.28 11.37
CA LYS A 348 32.90 -19.07 12.62
C LYS A 348 32.47 -18.23 13.82
N LEU A 349 33.10 -17.06 14.02
CA LEU A 349 32.75 -16.14 15.11
C LEU A 349 31.35 -15.52 14.94
N LEU A 350 30.86 -15.45 13.70
CA LEU A 350 29.50 -14.99 13.39
C LEU A 350 28.43 -16.09 13.49
N GLY A 351 28.78 -17.32 13.88
CA GLY A 351 27.84 -18.45 13.96
C GLY A 351 27.26 -18.88 12.60
N LEU A 352 27.89 -18.49 11.49
CA LEU A 352 27.51 -18.89 10.13
C LEU A 352 28.10 -20.25 9.75
N GLU A 353 29.21 -20.61 10.38
CA GLU A 353 29.94 -21.85 10.19
C GLU A 353 30.14 -22.55 11.54
N PRO A 354 30.22 -23.89 11.58
CA PRO A 354 30.47 -24.62 12.82
C PRO A 354 31.82 -24.25 13.44
N ALA A 355 31.85 -24.18 14.77
CA ALA A 355 33.11 -24.05 15.51
C ALA A 355 33.96 -25.32 15.32
N GLY A 356 35.28 -25.14 15.17
CA GLY A 356 36.22 -26.24 14.95
C GLY A 356 37.60 -25.75 14.57
N ALA A 357 38.58 -26.66 14.52
CA ALA A 357 39.95 -26.35 14.15
C ALA A 357 40.07 -25.86 12.68
N GLY A 358 41.12 -25.07 12.40
CA GLY A 358 41.44 -24.56 11.06
C GLY A 358 40.72 -23.28 10.65
N PRO A 359 41.02 -22.74 9.45
CA PRO A 359 40.42 -21.50 8.95
C PRO A 359 38.92 -21.65 8.64
N CYS A 360 38.19 -20.53 8.69
CA CYS A 360 36.81 -20.48 8.20
C CYS A 360 36.76 -20.46 6.66
N PHE A 361 35.63 -20.84 6.07
CA PHE A 361 35.43 -20.83 4.62
C PHE A 361 35.66 -19.45 4.00
N GLN A 362 35.24 -18.38 4.69
CA GLN A 362 35.52 -17.00 4.23
C GLN A 362 37.01 -16.68 4.15
N ARG A 363 37.86 -17.31 4.97
CA ARG A 363 39.32 -17.13 4.94
C ARG A 363 39.91 -17.75 3.68
N SER A 364 39.45 -18.95 3.30
CA SER A 364 39.85 -19.60 2.04
C SER A 364 39.46 -18.80 0.81
N LEU A 365 38.41 -17.97 0.90
CA LEU A 365 37.97 -17.06 -0.15
C LEU A 365 38.62 -15.66 -0.11
N GLY A 366 39.53 -15.41 0.84
CA GLY A 366 40.16 -14.09 1.03
C GLY A 366 39.24 -13.01 1.61
N ARG A 367 38.06 -13.38 2.14
CA ARG A 367 37.04 -12.48 2.72
C ARG A 367 36.99 -12.55 4.25
N CYS A 368 38.10 -12.93 4.86
CA CYS A 368 38.30 -12.94 6.30
C CYS A 368 39.79 -12.77 6.61
N LYS A 369 40.09 -11.98 7.64
CA LYS A 369 41.46 -11.68 8.05
C LYS A 369 42.09 -12.70 9.01
N GLY A 370 41.37 -13.78 9.35
CA GLY A 370 41.91 -14.91 10.10
C GLY A 370 41.73 -14.84 11.62
N ALA A 371 40.69 -14.15 12.11
CA ALA A 371 40.40 -14.08 13.54
C ALA A 371 40.21 -15.47 14.21
N CYS A 372 39.60 -16.44 13.51
CA CYS A 372 39.41 -17.80 14.05
C CYS A 372 40.69 -18.65 14.16
N GLU A 373 41.80 -18.23 13.55
CA GLU A 373 43.10 -18.90 13.61
C GLU A 373 44.15 -18.06 14.36
N GLY A 374 43.73 -16.97 15.00
CA GLY A 374 44.63 -16.05 15.72
C GLY A 374 45.52 -15.19 14.85
N ALA A 375 45.36 -15.21 13.51
CA ALA A 375 46.17 -14.40 12.60
C ALA A 375 45.81 -12.90 12.64
N GLU A 376 44.61 -12.57 13.11
CA GLU A 376 44.16 -11.20 13.34
C GLU A 376 43.96 -10.95 14.84
N ASP A 377 44.50 -9.84 15.34
CA ASP A 377 44.32 -9.39 16.72
C ASP A 377 42.85 -9.13 17.10
N ASN A 378 42.48 -9.47 18.33
CA ASN A 378 41.11 -9.37 18.83
C ASN A 378 40.60 -7.93 18.84
N THR A 379 41.44 -6.93 19.12
CA THR A 379 41.03 -5.53 19.21
C THR A 379 40.65 -5.02 17.82
N ARG A 380 41.45 -5.35 16.80
CA ARG A 380 41.17 -5.01 15.40
C ARG A 380 39.93 -5.71 14.86
N TYR A 381 39.76 -6.99 15.18
CA TYR A 381 38.57 -7.74 14.79
C TYR A 381 37.30 -7.15 15.44
N ASN A 382 37.34 -6.94 16.76
CA ASN A 382 36.20 -6.45 17.53
C ASN A 382 35.75 -5.06 17.08
N LEU A 383 36.70 -4.15 16.84
CA LEU A 383 36.38 -2.81 16.33
C LEU A 383 35.67 -2.89 14.97
N ARG A 384 36.15 -3.74 14.06
CA ARG A 384 35.51 -3.94 12.76
C ARG A 384 34.11 -4.53 12.90
N MET A 385 33.93 -5.49 13.80
CA MET A 385 32.63 -6.08 14.08
C MET A 385 31.65 -5.04 14.64
N GLN A 386 32.06 -4.22 15.60
CA GLN A 386 31.22 -3.15 16.16
C GLN A 386 30.79 -2.13 15.10
N ILE A 387 31.71 -1.68 14.25
CA ILE A 387 31.41 -0.77 13.13
C ILE A 387 30.43 -1.41 12.16
N ALA A 388 30.67 -2.68 11.78
CA ALA A 388 29.87 -3.40 10.81
C ALA A 388 28.41 -3.61 11.28
N PHE A 389 28.22 -3.87 12.58
CA PHE A 389 26.90 -4.07 13.18
C PHE A 389 26.21 -2.77 13.62
N HIS A 390 26.93 -1.64 13.69
CA HIS A 390 26.41 -0.36 14.21
C HIS A 390 25.08 0.07 13.58
N SER A 391 24.92 -0.11 12.27
CA SER A 391 23.70 0.26 11.54
C SER A 391 22.46 -0.54 11.94
N LEU A 392 22.64 -1.75 12.49
CA LEU A 392 21.56 -2.60 13.00
C LEU A 392 21.25 -2.36 14.47
N ARG A 393 22.09 -1.60 15.21
CA ARG A 393 21.90 -1.40 16.64
C ARG A 393 20.53 -0.80 16.93
N LEU A 394 19.75 -1.46 17.80
CA LEU A 394 18.44 -0.96 18.17
C LEU A 394 18.57 0.33 18.98
N LYS A 395 17.58 1.22 18.82
CA LYS A 395 17.53 2.50 19.51
C LYS A 395 17.06 2.26 20.94
N THR A 396 17.80 2.78 21.90
CA THR A 396 17.41 2.81 23.31
C THR A 396 16.40 3.91 23.54
N TRP A 397 15.57 3.76 24.57
CA TRP A 397 14.66 4.81 25.00
C TRP A 397 15.47 6.02 25.49
N PRO A 398 15.29 7.23 24.93
CA PRO A 398 16.11 8.39 25.27
C PRO A 398 15.56 9.22 26.43
N TRP A 399 14.35 8.92 26.93
CA TRP A 399 13.71 9.68 28.02
C TRP A 399 13.85 9.00 29.39
N PRO A 400 13.84 9.76 30.49
CA PRO A 400 13.91 9.19 31.84
C PRO A 400 12.62 8.48 32.28
N GLY A 401 11.48 8.82 31.65
CA GLY A 401 10.17 8.24 31.93
C GLY A 401 9.35 8.03 30.65
N PRO A 402 8.05 7.72 30.77
CA PRO A 402 7.14 7.68 29.65
C PRO A 402 6.99 9.04 28.97
N VAL A 403 6.57 9.02 27.71
CA VAL A 403 6.21 10.23 26.97
C VAL A 403 4.81 10.08 26.39
N ALA A 404 4.05 11.15 26.44
CA ALA A 404 2.75 11.28 25.81
C ALA A 404 2.90 12.06 24.50
N LEU A 405 2.45 11.47 23.38
CA LEU A 405 2.37 12.14 22.09
C LEU A 405 0.94 12.59 21.84
N VAL A 406 0.73 13.88 21.59
CA VAL A 406 -0.60 14.43 21.33
C VAL A 406 -0.85 14.48 19.82
N GLU A 407 -1.93 13.85 19.39
CA GLU A 407 -2.53 14.00 18.06
C GLU A 407 -3.85 14.76 18.19
N GLU A 408 -4.04 15.80 17.38
CA GLU A 408 -5.25 16.61 17.34
C GLU A 408 -5.81 16.61 15.91
N ASN A 409 -7.11 16.33 15.79
CA ASN A 409 -7.84 16.46 14.54
C ASN A 409 -8.62 17.77 14.54
N ARG A 410 -8.21 18.71 13.69
CA ARG A 410 -8.84 20.03 13.59
C ARG A 410 -10.26 19.99 13.02
N ASP A 411 -10.59 18.97 12.24
CA ASP A 411 -11.90 18.86 11.58
C ASP A 411 -12.95 18.27 12.53
N THR A 412 -12.54 17.47 13.51
CA THR A 412 -13.45 16.78 14.46
C THR A 412 -13.29 17.21 15.91
N ASP A 413 -12.36 18.13 16.20
CA ASP A 413 -11.97 18.56 17.56
C ASP A 413 -11.53 17.40 18.47
N ARG A 414 -11.16 16.27 17.86
CA ARG A 414 -10.74 15.06 18.58
C ARG A 414 -9.28 15.16 18.98
N THR A 415 -8.99 14.84 20.23
CA THR A 415 -7.62 14.69 20.74
C THR A 415 -7.36 13.24 21.15
N ASP A 416 -6.25 12.68 20.70
CA ASP A 416 -5.73 11.40 21.19
C ASP A 416 -4.31 11.63 21.74
N ILE A 417 -4.11 11.28 23.01
CA ILE A 417 -2.83 11.35 23.72
C ILE A 417 -2.28 9.93 23.85
N LEU A 418 -1.23 9.62 23.09
CA LEU A 418 -0.61 8.31 23.01
C LEU A 418 0.52 8.21 24.04
N VAL A 419 0.30 7.46 25.13
CA VAL A 419 1.30 7.24 26.18
C VAL A 419 2.23 6.09 25.77
N VAL A 420 3.52 6.36 25.71
CA VAL A 420 4.55 5.43 25.23
C VAL A 420 5.70 5.36 26.23
N TYR A 421 6.18 4.15 26.51
CA TYR A 421 7.37 3.92 27.33
C TYR A 421 8.17 2.76 26.76
N ASN A 422 9.50 2.88 26.73
CA ASN A 422 10.40 1.84 26.19
C ASN A 422 9.98 1.29 24.82
N TRP A 423 9.54 2.18 23.91
CA TRP A 423 9.02 1.84 22.57
C TRP A 423 7.77 0.95 22.56
N VAL A 424 7.01 0.98 23.65
CA VAL A 424 5.77 0.26 23.81
C VAL A 424 4.65 1.26 24.04
N HIS A 425 3.58 1.15 23.26
CA HIS A 425 2.37 1.94 23.43
C HIS A 425 1.56 1.39 24.60
N ILE A 426 1.46 2.16 25.69
CA ILE A 426 0.79 1.78 26.93
C ILE A 426 -0.72 2.05 26.81
N ALA A 427 -1.08 3.30 26.50
CA ALA A 427 -2.46 3.75 26.53
C ALA A 427 -2.72 4.85 25.50
N THR A 428 -3.98 4.99 25.12
CA THR A 428 -4.50 6.13 24.36
C THR A 428 -5.52 6.82 25.26
N LEU A 429 -5.29 8.09 25.56
CA LEU A 429 -6.17 8.95 26.37
C LEU A 429 -6.76 10.03 25.48
N HIS A 430 -7.83 10.69 25.93
CA HIS A 430 -8.57 11.64 25.11
C HIS A 430 -8.57 13.08 25.65
N SER A 431 -7.97 13.31 26.82
CA SER A 431 -7.83 14.64 27.42
C SER A 431 -6.58 14.75 28.29
N GLU A 432 -6.14 15.99 28.56
CA GLU A 432 -5.06 16.24 29.54
C GLU A 432 -5.48 15.91 30.98
N GLU A 433 -6.77 16.00 31.30
CA GLU A 433 -7.30 15.57 32.60
C GLU A 433 -7.08 14.06 32.80
N GLU A 434 -7.45 13.24 31.81
CA GLU A 434 -7.18 11.80 31.83
C GLU A 434 -5.67 11.49 31.92
N LEU A 435 -4.81 12.33 31.34
CA LEU A 435 -3.36 12.18 31.43
C LEU A 435 -2.83 12.44 32.84
N ASN A 436 -3.40 13.42 33.54
CA ASN A 436 -3.00 13.75 34.91
C ASN A 436 -3.42 12.65 35.90
N ASP A 437 -4.56 12.02 35.65
CA ASP A 437 -5.09 10.91 36.46
C ASP A 437 -4.58 9.53 36.01
N PHE A 438 -3.73 9.48 34.97
CA PHE A 438 -3.26 8.23 34.40
C PHE A 438 -2.22 7.55 35.30
N GLU A 439 -2.60 6.38 35.82
CA GLU A 439 -1.67 5.42 36.40
C GLU A 439 -1.43 4.26 35.41
N PRO A 440 -0.18 3.82 35.18
CA PRO A 440 0.09 2.69 34.30
C PRO A 440 -0.57 1.43 34.86
N GLY A 441 -1.52 0.87 34.11
CA GLY A 441 -2.15 -0.39 34.46
C GLY A 441 -1.14 -1.54 34.54
N SER A 442 -1.48 -2.58 35.32
CA SER A 442 -0.71 -3.81 35.45
C SER A 442 -0.79 -4.75 34.25
N ASP A 443 -1.48 -4.32 33.17
CA ASP A 443 -1.71 -5.16 32.01
C ASP A 443 -0.39 -5.42 31.25
N PRO A 444 -0.11 -6.67 30.88
CA PRO A 444 1.13 -7.02 30.19
C PRO A 444 1.15 -6.40 28.79
N VAL A 445 1.95 -5.35 28.59
CA VAL A 445 2.15 -4.76 27.26
C VAL A 445 3.35 -5.42 26.58
N THR A 446 3.11 -6.06 25.43
CA THR A 446 4.13 -6.84 24.73
C THR A 446 4.93 -5.97 23.76
N PHE A 447 6.26 -6.02 23.86
CA PHE A 447 7.16 -5.42 22.88
C PHE A 447 6.97 -6.06 21.49
N ASP A 448 6.77 -5.23 20.48
CA ASP A 448 6.49 -5.67 19.12
C ASP A 448 7.31 -4.90 18.09
N LEU A 449 7.85 -5.64 17.11
CA LEU A 449 8.70 -5.10 16.05
C LEU A 449 8.03 -4.00 15.23
N ASP A 450 6.77 -4.22 14.84
CA ASP A 450 6.08 -3.28 13.95
C ASP A 450 5.77 -1.97 14.72
N SER A 451 5.38 -2.08 16.00
CA SER A 451 5.14 -0.96 16.90
C SER A 451 6.44 -0.18 17.18
N TYR A 452 7.54 -0.88 17.48
CA TYR A 452 8.87 -0.27 17.66
C TYR A 452 9.29 0.55 16.43
N LYS A 453 9.14 0.00 15.23
CA LYS A 453 9.49 0.72 13.99
C LYS A 453 8.65 1.98 13.78
N LEU A 454 7.35 1.92 14.07
CA LEU A 454 6.47 3.07 13.99
C LEU A 454 6.87 4.16 14.96
N LEU A 455 7.11 3.81 16.23
CA LEU A 455 7.46 4.75 17.28
C LEU A 455 8.85 5.37 17.06
N VAL A 456 9.85 4.58 16.66
CA VAL A 456 11.18 5.11 16.30
C VAL A 456 11.07 6.08 15.13
N LYS A 457 10.25 5.77 14.11
CA LYS A 457 10.03 6.68 12.98
C LYS A 457 9.32 7.96 13.43
N ALA A 458 8.31 7.86 14.30
CA ALA A 458 7.53 9.01 14.76
C ALA A 458 8.35 9.95 15.66
N LEU A 459 9.14 9.39 16.59
CA LEU A 459 9.84 10.16 17.62
C LEU A 459 11.26 10.58 17.22
N LEU A 460 11.97 9.76 16.44
CA LEU A 460 13.38 9.99 16.07
C LEU A 460 13.60 10.20 14.56
N GLY A 461 12.53 10.13 13.75
CA GLY A 461 12.61 10.31 12.30
C GLY A 461 12.99 11.73 11.89
N ARG A 462 13.68 11.85 10.75
CA ARG A 462 14.05 13.15 10.15
C ARG A 462 12.85 13.89 9.54
N ASP A 463 11.84 13.15 9.10
CA ASP A 463 10.58 13.68 8.58
C ASP A 463 9.66 14.06 9.75
N LYS A 464 9.90 15.23 10.33
CA LYS A 464 9.14 15.73 11.49
C LYS A 464 7.72 16.12 11.08
N LYS A 465 6.73 15.27 11.37
CA LYS A 465 5.45 15.80 11.89
C LYS A 465 5.75 16.17 13.36
N PRO A 466 5.70 17.45 13.76
CA PRO A 466 6.00 17.83 15.12
C PRO A 466 4.83 17.41 16.02
N TYR A 467 4.88 16.20 16.59
CA TYR A 467 3.98 15.84 17.68
C TYR A 467 4.31 16.73 18.88
N ARG A 468 3.28 17.19 19.60
CA ARG A 468 3.49 17.80 20.92
C ARG A 468 3.80 16.66 21.89
N ILE A 469 5.00 16.66 22.45
CA ILE A 469 5.48 15.61 23.36
C ILE A 469 5.42 16.15 24.80
N ILE A 470 4.81 15.38 25.69
CA ILE A 470 4.74 15.65 27.12
C ILE A 470 5.53 14.56 27.84
N GLU A 471 6.58 14.94 28.59
CA GLU A 471 7.36 13.99 29.39
C GLU A 471 6.66 13.75 30.72
N LEU A 472 6.45 12.48 31.07
CA LEU A 472 5.81 12.07 32.31
C LEU A 472 6.87 11.64 33.35
N PRO A 473 6.54 11.70 34.66
CA PRO A 473 7.44 11.22 35.70
C PRO A 473 7.89 9.78 35.47
N PRO A 474 9.11 9.39 35.90
CA PRO A 474 9.58 8.02 35.78
C PRO A 474 8.62 7.07 36.48
N LEU A 475 8.24 5.99 35.79
CA LEU A 475 7.45 4.94 36.43
C LEU A 475 8.35 4.22 37.44
N THR A 476 7.93 4.19 38.69
CA THR A 476 8.41 3.19 39.65
C THR A 476 7.88 1.82 39.22
N GLN A 477 8.52 1.24 38.20
CA GLN A 477 8.14 0.02 37.47
C GLN A 477 6.83 0.14 36.63
N PRO A 478 6.76 -0.56 35.49
CA PRO A 478 6.41 -1.97 35.53
C PRO A 478 7.43 -2.88 34.87
N ALA A 479 7.48 -4.12 35.35
CA ALA A 479 8.14 -5.24 34.69
C ALA A 479 7.47 -5.49 33.34
N VAL A 480 8.17 -5.20 32.25
CA VAL A 480 7.73 -5.61 30.91
C VAL A 480 7.76 -7.13 30.84
N LEU A 481 6.62 -7.77 31.05
CA LEU A 481 6.47 -9.21 30.92
C LEU A 481 6.49 -9.60 29.44
N MET A 482 7.47 -10.43 29.08
CA MET A 482 7.59 -11.01 27.73
C MET A 482 6.84 -12.34 27.63
N PRO A 483 6.26 -12.69 26.46
CA PRO A 483 5.69 -14.01 26.19
C PRO A 483 6.74 -15.14 26.14
#